data_AF-A0A3M1DIC6-F1
#
_entry.id   AF-A0A3M1DIC6-F1
#
_cell.length_a   1.000
_cell.length_b   1.000
_cell.length_c   1.000
_cell.angle_alpha   90.00
_cell.angle_beta   90.00
_cell.angle_gamma   90.00
#
_symmetry.space_group_name_H-M   'P 1'
#
loop_
_entity.id
_entity.type
_entity.pdbx_description
1 polymer ?
#
loop_
_entity_poly.entity_id
_entity_poly.type
_entity_poly.pdbx_seq_one_letter_code
_entity_poly.pdbx_strand_id
1 'polypeptide(L)'
;MSEKTGQRRDALALLRVFWHRYPLRSLLVLASLLVAGLAEGLGIVTLLPLLQLTLEPEAMAGGGMAGWFRDVFDAFGLPLGIGSLLVLIVVSLFLKVGLTLLAMRNVGYSVAHVTT
;
A
#
# COMPACT_ATOMS: atom_id res chain seq x y z
N MET A 1 -15.63 -25.46 -19.24
CA MET A 1 -14.31 -24.88 -18.91
C MET A 1 -13.78 -23.94 -20.02
N SER A 2 -14.65 -23.21 -20.75
CA SER A 2 -14.30 -22.41 -21.95
C SER A 2 -14.47 -20.88 -21.78
N GLU A 3 -15.22 -20.41 -20.78
CA GLU A 3 -15.48 -18.97 -20.59
C GLU A 3 -14.29 -18.14 -20.08
N LYS A 4 -13.32 -18.76 -19.38
CA LYS A 4 -12.21 -18.03 -18.73
C LYS A 4 -11.17 -17.45 -19.71
N THR A 5 -11.08 -17.97 -20.93
CA THR A 5 -10.04 -17.58 -21.90
C THR A 5 -10.42 -16.35 -22.74
N GLY A 6 -11.71 -16.13 -22.99
CA GLY A 6 -12.20 -14.91 -23.66
C GLY A 6 -12.00 -13.66 -22.80
N GLN A 7 -12.39 -13.74 -21.53
CA GLN A 7 -12.33 -12.62 -20.58
C GLN A 7 -10.92 -12.05 -20.35
N ARG A 8 -9.89 -12.90 -20.41
CA ARG A 8 -8.49 -12.46 -20.31
C ARG A 8 -8.02 -11.66 -21.52
N ARG A 9 -8.49 -12.02 -22.72
CA ARG A 9 -8.12 -11.32 -23.96
C ARG A 9 -8.78 -9.94 -24.01
N ASP A 10 -10.02 -9.85 -23.54
CA ASP A 10 -10.76 -8.58 -23.47
C ASP A 10 -10.18 -7.65 -22.41
N ALA A 11 -9.78 -8.18 -21.25
CA ALA A 11 -9.09 -7.40 -20.21
C ALA A 11 -7.75 -6.81 -20.72
N LEU A 12 -6.97 -7.60 -21.45
CA LEU A 12 -5.71 -7.14 -22.05
C LEU A 12 -5.92 -6.13 -23.18
N ALA A 13 -6.99 -6.31 -23.97
CA ALA A 13 -7.38 -5.34 -25.00
C ALA A 13 -7.79 -4.01 -24.37
N LEU A 14 -8.58 -4.03 -23.29
CA LEU A 14 -8.98 -2.82 -22.56
C LEU A 14 -7.77 -2.11 -21.94
N LEU A 15 -6.84 -2.84 -21.31
CA LEU A 15 -5.58 -2.29 -20.81
C LEU A 15 -4.78 -1.57 -21.91
N ARG A 16 -4.70 -2.14 -23.11
CA ARG A 16 -4.04 -1.52 -24.26
C ARG A 16 -4.74 -0.24 -24.74
N VAL A 17 -6.07 -0.24 -24.79
CA VAL A 17 -6.87 0.90 -25.25
C VAL A 17 -6.77 2.07 -24.26
N PHE A 18 -6.86 1.81 -22.95
CA PHE A 18 -6.68 2.83 -21.91
C PHE A 18 -5.26 3.42 -21.91
N TRP A 19 -4.24 2.60 -22.17
CA TRP A 19 -2.84 3.03 -22.25
C TRP A 19 -2.61 4.07 -23.37
N HIS A 20 -3.32 3.96 -24.49
CA HIS A 20 -3.15 4.87 -25.63
C HIS A 20 -3.95 6.18 -25.52
N ARG A 21 -5.05 6.21 -24.75
CA ARG A 21 -5.96 7.37 -24.73
C ARG A 21 -5.71 8.35 -23.58
N TYR A 22 -5.18 7.91 -22.43
CA TYR A 22 -4.86 8.77 -21.26
C TYR A 22 -3.64 8.27 -20.44
N PRO A 23 -2.45 8.19 -21.05
CA PRO A 23 -1.29 7.48 -20.49
C PRO A 23 -0.85 7.99 -19.11
N LEU A 24 -0.78 9.32 -18.93
CA LEU A 24 -0.34 9.91 -17.66
C LEU A 24 -1.33 9.65 -16.50
N ARG A 25 -2.64 9.66 -16.77
CA ARG A 25 -3.66 9.49 -15.71
C ARG A 25 -3.77 8.03 -15.27
N SER A 26 -3.80 7.10 -16.20
CA SER A 26 -3.80 5.67 -15.87
C SER A 26 -2.52 5.25 -15.14
N LEU A 27 -1.36 5.81 -15.50
CA LEU A 27 -0.10 5.57 -14.80
C LEU A 27 -0.14 6.09 -13.35
N LEU A 28 -0.67 7.30 -13.13
CA LEU A 28 -0.80 7.87 -11.78
C LEU A 28 -1.73 7.04 -10.90
N VAL A 29 -2.86 6.57 -11.42
CA VAL A 29 -3.79 5.71 -10.67
C VAL A 29 -3.11 4.38 -10.30
N LEU A 30 -2.47 3.72 -11.27
CA LEU A 30 -1.73 2.48 -11.02
C LEU A 30 -0.61 2.67 -9.99
N ALA A 31 0.18 3.75 -10.10
CA ALA A 31 1.23 4.08 -9.15
C ALA A 31 0.66 4.34 -7.75
N SER A 32 -0.42 5.11 -7.63
CA SER A 32 -1.08 5.35 -6.35
C SER A 32 -1.63 4.07 -5.72
N LEU A 33 -2.24 3.18 -6.51
CA LEU A 33 -2.72 1.88 -6.01
C LEU A 33 -1.55 0.97 -5.58
N LEU A 34 -0.45 0.99 -6.32
CA LEU A 34 0.74 0.18 -6.01
C LEU A 34 1.36 0.64 -4.68
N VAL A 35 1.57 1.95 -4.51
CA VAL A 35 2.09 2.51 -3.26
C VAL A 35 1.10 2.32 -2.11
N ALA A 36 -0.21 2.43 -2.36
CA ALA A 36 -1.24 2.14 -1.35
C ALA A 36 -1.19 0.68 -0.89
N GLY A 37 -0.97 -0.27 -1.81
CA GLY A 37 -0.77 -1.68 -1.49
C GLY A 37 0.50 -1.92 -0.68
N LEU A 38 1.60 -1.23 -0.99
CA LEU A 38 2.83 -1.29 -0.18
C LEU A 38 2.60 -0.73 1.23
N ALA A 39 1.88 0.39 1.36
CA ALA A 39 1.53 0.97 2.66
C ALA A 39 0.67 0.02 3.51
N GLU A 40 -0.26 -0.70 2.87
CA GLU A 40 -1.05 -1.75 3.52
C GLU A 40 -0.18 -2.93 3.98
N GLY A 41 0.75 -3.37 3.13
CA GLY A 41 1.73 -4.39 3.47
C GLY A 41 2.57 -3.98 4.69
N LEU A 42 3.01 -2.73 4.77
CA LEU A 42 3.73 -2.20 5.93
C LEU A 42 2.89 -2.26 7.20
N GLY A 43 1.62 -1.84 7.15
CA GLY A 43 0.72 -1.91 8.30
C GLY A 43 0.55 -3.35 8.84
N ILE A 44 0.36 -4.33 7.94
CA ILE A 44 0.20 -5.74 8.31
C ILE A 44 1.51 -6.31 8.87
N VAL A 45 2.64 -6.06 8.21
CA VAL A 45 3.96 -6.55 8.65
C VAL A 45 4.33 -6.00 10.03
N THR A 46 3.90 -4.79 10.37
CA THR A 46 4.15 -4.15 11.68
C THR A 46 3.42 -4.85 12.83
N LEU A 47 2.40 -5.66 12.55
CA LEU A 47 1.76 -6.49 13.58
C LEU A 47 2.72 -7.53 14.15
N LEU A 48 3.68 -8.02 13.36
CA LEU A 48 4.66 -9.00 13.82
C LEU A 48 5.52 -8.47 14.98
N PRO A 49 6.25 -7.34 14.85
CA PRO A 49 7.00 -6.78 15.97
C PRO A 49 6.08 -6.35 17.12
N LEU A 50 4.84 -5.93 16.86
CA LEU A 50 3.87 -5.62 17.93
C LEU A 50 3.57 -6.87 18.76
N LEU A 51 3.26 -7.99 18.10
CA LEU A 51 3.02 -9.29 18.76
C LEU A 51 4.25 -9.80 19.50
N GLN A 52 5.42 -9.70 18.90
CA GLN A 52 6.65 -10.15 19.58
C GLN A 52 6.96 -9.27 20.80
N LEU A 53 6.74 -7.96 20.73
CA LEU A 53 6.94 -7.07 21.87
C LEU A 53 5.94 -7.31 23.01
N THR A 54 4.76 -7.86 22.71
CA THR A 54 3.77 -8.23 23.73
C THR A 54 3.93 -9.65 24.27
N LEU A 55 4.34 -10.62 23.44
CA LEU A 55 4.48 -12.02 23.84
C LEU A 55 5.87 -12.36 24.37
N GLU A 56 6.92 -11.92 23.69
CA GLU A 56 8.33 -12.22 23.99
C GLU A 56 9.20 -10.98 23.82
N PRO A 57 9.23 -10.06 24.81
CA PRO A 57 10.02 -8.83 24.73
C PRO A 57 11.51 -9.08 24.46
N GLU A 58 12.04 -10.20 24.96
CA GLU A 58 13.42 -10.64 24.76
C GLU A 58 13.71 -11.05 23.30
N ALA A 59 12.70 -11.49 22.54
CA ALA A 59 12.85 -11.86 21.13
C ALA A 59 13.17 -10.65 20.23
N MET A 60 12.90 -9.42 20.70
CA MET A 60 13.32 -8.19 20.02
C MET A 60 14.85 -8.02 19.95
N ALA A 61 15.60 -8.70 20.81
CA ALA A 61 17.07 -8.65 20.82
C ALA A 61 17.70 -9.68 19.86
N GLY A 62 16.94 -10.68 19.40
CA GLY A 62 17.46 -11.87 18.72
C GLY A 62 17.79 -11.73 17.22
N GLY A 63 17.58 -10.56 16.62
CA GLY A 63 17.74 -10.37 15.17
C GLY A 63 16.61 -11.01 14.34
N GLY A 64 16.41 -10.51 13.11
CA GLY A 64 15.29 -10.87 12.23
C GLY A 64 14.42 -9.65 11.89
N MET A 65 13.16 -9.88 11.51
CA MET A 65 12.27 -8.79 11.07
C MET A 65 12.08 -7.73 12.14
N ALA A 66 11.90 -8.12 13.41
CA ALA A 66 11.80 -7.18 14.52
C ALA A 66 13.11 -6.43 14.83
N GLY A 67 14.26 -7.10 14.68
CA GLY A 67 15.56 -6.44 14.76
C GLY A 67 15.71 -5.36 13.69
N TRP A 68 15.27 -5.65 12.45
CA TRP A 68 15.25 -4.65 11.38
C TRP A 68 14.35 -3.45 11.73
N PHE A 69 13.16 -3.69 12.29
CA PHE A 69 12.32 -2.60 12.79
C PHE A 69 13.00 -1.81 13.91
N ARG A 70 13.71 -2.47 14.81
CA ARG A 70 14.49 -1.80 15.87
C ARG A 70 15.54 -0.87 15.27
N ASP A 71 16.32 -1.34 14.32
CA ASP A 71 17.37 -0.54 13.66
C ASP A 71 16.78 0.66 12.92
N VAL A 72 15.64 0.48 12.25
CA VAL A 72 14.93 1.59 11.58
C VAL A 72 14.48 2.62 12.60
N PHE A 73 13.82 2.21 13.68
CA PHE A 73 13.34 3.14 14.71
C PHE A 73 14.49 3.84 15.44
N ASP A 74 15.59 3.12 15.70
CA ASP A 74 16.79 3.68 16.33
C ASP A 74 17.48 4.70 15.43
N ALA A 75 17.50 4.48 14.10
CA ALA A 75 17.96 5.47 13.13
C ALA A 75 17.13 6.76 13.14
N PHE A 76 15.85 6.69 13.51
CA PHE A 76 14.99 7.85 13.73
C PHE A 76 15.05 8.40 15.17
N GLY A 77 15.86 7.80 16.06
CA GLY A 77 15.96 8.17 17.48
C GLY A 77 14.70 7.86 18.29
N LEU A 78 13.85 6.95 17.80
CA LEU A 78 12.59 6.58 18.43
C LEU A 78 12.73 5.26 19.18
N PRO A 79 12.20 5.14 20.41
CA PRO A 79 12.16 3.86 21.08
C PRO A 79 11.17 2.91 20.36
N LEU A 80 11.62 1.68 20.11
CA LEU A 80 10.75 0.62 19.60
C LEU A 80 9.84 0.14 20.72
N GLY A 81 8.57 0.56 20.70
CA GLY A 81 7.58 0.25 21.73
C GLY A 81 6.17 0.18 21.15
N ILE A 82 5.21 -0.31 21.94
CA ILE A 82 3.83 -0.53 21.46
C ILE A 82 3.24 0.76 20.88
N GLY A 83 3.41 1.89 21.56
CA GLY A 83 2.89 3.18 21.11
C GLY A 83 3.49 3.64 19.78
N SER A 84 4.79 3.44 19.57
CA SER A 84 5.48 3.89 18.36
C SER A 84 5.13 3.00 17.15
N LEU A 85 4.94 1.69 17.36
CA LEU A 85 4.39 0.77 16.37
C LEU A 85 2.93 1.11 16.02
N LEU A 86 2.10 1.48 17.01
CA LEU A 86 0.73 1.92 16.78
C LEU A 86 0.68 3.17 15.89
N VAL A 87 1.51 4.16 16.19
CA VAL A 87 1.63 5.39 15.40
C VAL A 87 2.05 5.05 13.97
N LEU A 88 3.02 4.14 13.79
CA LEU A 88 3.45 3.71 12.46
C LEU A 88 2.29 3.07 11.67
N ILE A 89 1.50 2.20 12.30
CA ILE A 89 0.32 1.59 11.68
C ILE A 89 -0.67 2.67 11.27
N VAL A 90 -0.99 3.60 12.16
CA VAL A 90 -1.93 4.69 11.89
C VAL A 90 -1.44 5.57 10.73
N VAL A 91 -0.16 5.96 10.72
CA VAL A 91 0.46 6.73 9.64
C VAL A 91 0.39 5.97 8.31
N SER A 92 0.69 4.67 8.31
CA SER A 92 0.61 3.84 7.10
C SER A 92 -0.83 3.77 6.55
N LEU A 93 -1.83 3.73 7.43
CA LEU A 93 -3.23 3.75 7.06
C LEU A 93 -3.65 5.11 6.47
N PHE A 94 -3.25 6.21 7.10
CA PHE A 94 -3.49 7.56 6.56
C PHE A 94 -2.85 7.72 5.18
N LEU A 95 -1.62 7.23 5.00
CA LEU A 95 -0.93 7.24 3.71
C LEU A 95 -1.70 6.43 2.66
N LYS A 96 -2.13 5.20 2.99
CA LYS A 96 -2.94 4.35 2.12
C LYS A 96 -4.23 5.07 1.69
N VAL A 97 -4.98 5.59 2.64
CA VAL A 97 -6.26 6.28 2.37
C VAL A 97 -6.04 7.53 1.53
N GLY A 98 -5.01 8.33 1.85
CA GLY A 98 -4.65 9.51 1.07
C GLY A 98 -4.32 9.17 -0.39
N LEU A 99 -3.51 8.14 -0.61
CA LEU A 99 -3.15 7.66 -1.96
C LEU A 99 -4.37 7.10 -2.71
N THR A 100 -5.24 6.39 -2.00
CA THR A 100 -6.47 5.83 -2.58
C THR A 100 -7.42 6.95 -2.99
N LEU A 101 -7.61 7.96 -2.15
CA LEU A 101 -8.39 9.15 -2.47
C LEU A 101 -7.80 9.91 -3.66
N LEU A 102 -6.47 10.03 -3.74
CA LEU A 102 -5.78 10.65 -4.87
C LEU A 102 -6.03 9.85 -6.17
N ALA A 103 -5.96 8.52 -6.11
CA ALA A 103 -6.29 7.66 -7.24
C ALA A 103 -7.74 7.86 -7.69
N MET A 104 -8.69 7.83 -6.75
CA MET A 104 -10.12 8.01 -7.04
C MET A 104 -10.44 9.41 -7.58
N ARG A 105 -9.76 10.46 -7.10
CA ARG A 105 -9.88 11.82 -7.63
C ARG A 105 -9.51 11.90 -9.10
N ASN A 106 -8.45 11.22 -9.53
CA ASN A 106 -8.05 11.18 -10.95
C ASN A 106 -9.08 10.46 -11.84
N VAL A 107 -9.81 9.49 -11.28
CA VAL A 107 -10.91 8.78 -11.98
C VAL A 107 -12.18 9.65 -12.04
N GLY A 108 -12.56 10.29 -10.94
CA GLY A 108 -13.78 11.12 -10.86
C GLY A 108 -13.79 12.33 -11.80
N TYR A 109 -12.66 13.03 -11.94
CA TYR A 109 -12.52 14.13 -12.90
C TYR A 109 -12.58 13.66 -14.37
N SER A 110 -12.26 12.40 -14.64
CA SER A 110 -12.30 11.85 -16.00
C SER A 110 -13.73 11.48 -16.41
N VAL A 111 -14.63 11.13 -15.47
CA VAL A 111 -16.05 10.88 -15.76
C VAL A 111 -16.81 12.18 -15.99
N ALA A 112 -16.50 13.24 -15.23
CA ALA A 112 -17.17 14.54 -15.37
C ALA A 112 -16.95 15.22 -16.73
N HIS A 113 -15.88 14.85 -17.45
CA HIS A 113 -15.56 15.42 -18.77
C HIS A 113 -16.20 14.66 -19.94
N VAL A 114 -16.92 13.55 -19.69
CA VAL A 114 -17.64 12.80 -20.74
C VAL A 114 -19.11 13.23 -20.81
N THR A 115 -19.57 14.06 -19.88
CA THR A 115 -20.96 14.55 -19.77
C THR A 115 -21.13 16.01 -20.20
N THR A 116 -20.14 16.61 -20.86
CA THR A 116 -20.23 17.95 -21.47
C THR A 116 -19.76 17.87 -22.91
#